data_AF-A0A7N4PG81-F1
#
_entry.id   AF-A0A7N4PG81-F1
#
_cell.length_a   1.000
_cell.length_b   1.000
_cell.length_c   1.000
_cell.angle_alpha   90.00
_cell.angle_beta   90.00
_cell.angle_gamma   90.00
#
_symmetry.space_group_name_H-M   'P 1'
#
loop_
_entity.id
_entity.type
_entity.pdbx_description
1 polymer ?
#
loop_
_entity_poly.entity_id
_entity_poly.type
_entity_poly.pdbx_seq_one_letter_code
_entity_poly.pdbx_strand_id
1 'polypeptide(L)'
;MYSKTFLVSKGLYTLVTFIRFLSSVDSLMYSKSSLVSKSLSTLVTFIRFLSSMDSLMYNKISLASKGLSTLVTLIRFLPGVNSLMYNKISFFPKSLSTLITFIRFLSSVGSLMTNETSLASKSLSTLFTFIRFLSSVDTPMFNKSSIFFKSLSTLVTFIRLFSSVGSLM
;
A
#
# COMPACT_ATOMS: atom_id res chain seq x y z
N MET A 1 -12.89 -6.72 -13.36
CA MET A 1 -11.67 -6.32 -12.61
C MET A 1 -10.52 -6.20 -13.59
N TYR A 2 -9.78 -5.09 -13.57
CA TYR A 2 -8.64 -4.87 -14.46
C TYR A 2 -7.36 -4.64 -13.66
N SER A 3 -6.32 -5.44 -13.91
CA SER A 3 -4.99 -5.28 -13.31
C SER A 3 -3.94 -5.03 -14.40
N LYS A 4 -3.08 -4.03 -14.18
CA LYS A 4 -1.93 -3.74 -15.06
C LYS A 4 -0.66 -3.66 -14.22
N THR A 5 0.26 -4.59 -14.48
CA THR A 5 1.59 -4.65 -13.90
C THR A 5 2.61 -4.12 -14.90
N PHE A 6 3.48 -3.22 -14.46
CA PHE A 6 4.65 -2.78 -15.22
C PHE A 6 5.89 -3.06 -14.38
N LEU A 7 6.79 -3.89 -14.90
CA LEU A 7 8.02 -4.32 -14.24
C LEU A 7 9.20 -3.86 -15.09
N VAL A 8 10.07 -3.05 -14.51
CA VAL A 8 11.37 -2.69 -15.08
C VAL A 8 12.41 -2.97 -14.02
N SER A 9 12.93 -4.20 -14.02
CA SER A 9 14.02 -4.60 -13.13
C SER A 9 15.33 -4.68 -13.92
N LYS A 10 16.42 -4.21 -13.30
CA LYS A 10 17.78 -4.38 -13.82
C LYS A 10 18.55 -5.42 -12.99
N GLY A 11 17.89 -6.50 -12.60
CA GLY A 11 18.49 -7.60 -11.85
C GLY A 11 17.71 -8.90 -12.02
N LEU A 12 18.28 -9.97 -11.45
CA LEU A 12 18.07 -11.35 -11.90
C LEU A 12 16.69 -11.92 -11.56
N TYR A 13 16.10 -11.56 -10.42
CA TYR A 13 14.86 -12.18 -9.94
C TYR A 13 13.85 -11.13 -9.49
N THR A 14 12.63 -11.21 -10.02
CA THR A 14 11.49 -10.41 -9.54
C THR A 14 10.28 -11.31 -9.42
N LEU A 15 9.74 -11.42 -8.21
CA LEU A 15 8.55 -12.21 -7.93
C LEU A 15 7.47 -11.30 -7.38
N VAL A 16 6.32 -11.25 -8.06
CA VAL A 16 5.15 -10.49 -7.62
C VAL A 16 4.02 -11.48 -7.34
N THR A 17 3.58 -11.55 -6.09
CA THR A 17 2.38 -12.28 -5.70
C THR A 17 1.24 -11.33 -5.40
N PHE A 18 0.05 -11.68 -5.89
CA PHE A 18 -1.18 -10.97 -5.60
C PHE A 18 -2.19 -11.98 -5.08
N ILE A 19 -2.57 -11.85 -3.81
CA ILE A 19 -3.55 -12.68 -3.13
C ILE A 19 -4.76 -11.79 -2.84
N ARG A 20 -5.93 -12.19 -3.32
CA ARG A 20 -7.17 -11.44 -3.12
C ARG A 20 -8.28 -12.37 -2.66
N PHE A 21 -8.92 -12.01 -1.55
CA PHE A 21 -10.13 -12.63 -1.04
C PHE A 21 -11.30 -11.66 -1.20
N LEU A 22 -12.41 -12.16 -1.74
CA LEU A 22 -13.64 -11.44 -2.09
C LEU A 22 -14.83 -12.31 -1.71
N SER A 23 -15.80 -11.78 -0.95
CA SER A 23 -17.09 -12.47 -0.77
C SER A 23 -18.20 -11.92 -1.65
N SER A 24 -18.33 -10.61 -1.87
CA SER A 24 -19.29 -10.02 -2.81
C SER A 24 -18.73 -8.78 -3.53
N VAL A 25 -19.03 -8.64 -4.82
CA VAL A 25 -18.53 -7.55 -5.67
C VAL A 25 -19.56 -7.18 -6.71
N ASP A 26 -20.18 -6.01 -6.57
CA ASP A 26 -21.04 -5.42 -7.61
C ASP A 26 -20.32 -4.34 -8.44
N SER A 27 -18.98 -4.26 -8.31
CA SER A 27 -18.25 -3.04 -8.69
C SER A 27 -16.96 -3.22 -9.50
N LEU A 28 -16.54 -2.10 -10.14
CA LEU A 28 -15.36 -2.02 -11.00
C LEU A 28 -14.08 -1.75 -10.20
N MET A 29 -13.15 -2.70 -10.26
CA MET A 29 -11.83 -2.57 -9.65
C MET A 29 -10.74 -2.36 -10.70
N TYR A 30 -9.97 -1.28 -10.56
CA TYR A 30 -8.75 -1.04 -11.31
C TYR A 30 -7.53 -1.05 -10.38
N SER A 31 -6.55 -1.88 -10.71
CA SER A 31 -5.26 -1.92 -10.00
C SER A 31 -4.11 -1.77 -10.98
N LYS A 32 -3.27 -0.76 -10.76
CA LYS A 32 -2.01 -0.57 -11.48
C LYS A 32 -0.85 -0.70 -10.53
N SER A 33 0.08 -1.59 -10.83
CA SER A 33 1.36 -1.70 -10.13
C SER A 33 2.49 -1.38 -11.09
N SER A 34 3.41 -0.52 -10.64
CA SER A 34 4.63 -0.17 -11.34
C SER A 34 5.79 -0.47 -10.41
N LEU A 35 6.73 -1.28 -10.87
CA LEU A 35 7.88 -1.69 -10.09
C LEU A 35 9.13 -1.41 -10.93
N VAL A 36 10.01 -0.57 -10.39
CA VAL A 36 11.27 -0.18 -11.00
C VAL A 36 12.38 -0.50 -10.02
N SER A 37 12.97 -1.70 -10.11
CA SER A 37 14.01 -2.12 -9.18
C SER A 37 15.38 -2.21 -9.84
N LYS A 38 16.36 -1.50 -9.30
CA LYS A 38 17.79 -1.77 -9.57
C LYS A 38 18.31 -2.63 -8.43
N SER A 39 17.88 -3.88 -8.40
CA SER A 39 18.29 -4.88 -7.40
C SER A 39 18.32 -6.28 -7.97
N LEU A 40 19.18 -7.14 -7.41
CA LEU A 40 19.35 -8.53 -7.84
C LEU A 40 18.09 -9.36 -7.59
N SER A 41 17.40 -9.11 -6.47
CA SER A 41 16.16 -9.80 -6.12
C SER A 41 15.12 -8.82 -5.57
N THR A 42 13.88 -8.95 -6.06
CA THR A 42 12.73 -8.21 -5.53
C THR A 42 11.54 -9.15 -5.36
N LEU A 43 10.99 -9.21 -4.16
CA LEU A 43 9.77 -9.95 -3.86
C LEU A 43 8.70 -8.96 -3.41
N VAL A 44 7.58 -8.89 -4.13
CA VAL A 44 6.43 -8.08 -3.76
C VAL A 44 5.24 -8.99 -3.53
N THR A 45 4.68 -8.93 -2.33
CA THR A 45 3.44 -9.60 -1.98
C THR A 45 2.37 -8.55 -1.71
N PHE A 46 1.23 -8.71 -2.38
CA PHE A 46 0.06 -7.90 -2.13
C PHE A 46 -1.08 -8.80 -1.70
N ILE A 47 -1.54 -8.63 -0.48
CA ILE A 47 -2.63 -9.40 0.12
C ILE A 47 -3.79 -8.44 0.37
N ARG A 48 -4.97 -8.79 -0.14
CA ARG A 48 -6.16 -7.98 0.05
C ARG A 48 -7.37 -8.80 0.42
N PHE A 49 -8.01 -8.43 1.52
CA PHE A 49 -9.26 -8.98 2.00
C PHE A 49 -10.38 -7.96 1.83
N LEU A 50 -11.45 -8.37 1.14
CA LEU A 50 -12.64 -7.57 0.87
C LEU A 50 -13.88 -8.41 1.15
N SER A 51 -14.78 -7.93 2.02
CA SER A 51 -16.03 -8.64 2.28
C SER A 51 -17.16 -8.18 1.35
N SER A 52 -17.47 -6.88 1.30
CA SER A 52 -18.48 -6.31 0.39
C SER A 52 -17.98 -5.05 -0.32
N MET A 53 -18.30 -4.90 -1.59
CA MET A 53 -18.03 -3.70 -2.39
C MET A 53 -19.14 -3.41 -3.40
N ASP A 54 -19.77 -2.26 -3.22
CA ASP A 54 -20.78 -1.73 -4.16
C ASP A 54 -20.19 -0.65 -5.10
N SER A 55 -18.88 -0.40 -5.00
CA SER A 55 -18.28 0.86 -5.48
C SER A 55 -16.91 0.75 -6.19
N LEU A 56 -16.58 1.77 -6.97
CA LEU A 56 -15.39 1.82 -7.83
C LEU A 56 -14.11 2.03 -7.02
N MET A 57 -13.12 1.18 -7.23
CA MET A 57 -11.85 1.29 -6.52
C MET A 57 -10.65 1.35 -7.47
N TYR A 58 -9.85 2.41 -7.33
CA TYR A 58 -8.59 2.60 -8.04
C TYR A 58 -7.41 2.47 -7.08
N ASN A 59 -6.53 1.50 -7.35
CA ASN A 59 -5.26 1.34 -6.64
C ASN A 59 -4.10 1.56 -7.59
N LYS A 60 -3.17 2.43 -7.22
CA LYS A 60 -1.87 2.57 -7.86
C LYS A 60 -0.77 2.27 -6.85
N ILE A 61 0.07 1.29 -7.15
CA ILE A 61 1.26 0.98 -6.37
C ILE A 61 2.47 1.29 -7.23
N SER A 62 3.39 2.09 -6.70
CA SER A 62 4.66 2.41 -7.32
C SER A 62 5.77 2.00 -6.37
N LEU A 63 6.66 1.12 -6.82
CA LEU A 63 7.84 0.74 -6.05
C LEU A 63 9.06 1.05 -6.88
N ALA A 64 9.98 1.83 -6.34
CA ALA A 64 11.27 2.08 -6.94
C ALA A 64 12.38 1.84 -5.92
N SER A 65 12.96 0.64 -5.96
CA SER A 65 14.02 0.23 -5.05
C SER A 65 15.39 0.26 -5.74
N LYS A 66 16.42 0.58 -4.96
CA LYS A 66 17.83 0.42 -5.37
C LYS A 66 18.56 -0.30 -4.26
N GLY A 67 19.08 -1.51 -4.54
CA GLY A 67 19.57 -2.41 -3.52
C GLY A 67 20.06 -3.77 -4.02
N LEU A 68 20.34 -4.72 -3.14
CA LEU A 68 20.58 -6.12 -3.51
C LEU A 68 19.29 -6.93 -3.40
N SER A 69 18.55 -6.78 -2.30
CA SER A 69 17.31 -7.50 -2.02
C SER A 69 16.22 -6.56 -1.49
N THR A 70 15.02 -6.63 -2.06
CA THR A 70 13.87 -5.89 -1.55
C THR A 70 12.68 -6.84 -1.37
N LEU A 71 12.13 -6.92 -0.16
CA LEU A 71 10.88 -7.61 0.13
C LEU A 71 9.82 -6.58 0.52
N VAL A 72 8.70 -6.55 -0.19
CA VAL A 72 7.57 -5.67 0.13
C VAL A 72 6.31 -6.48 0.33
N THR A 73 5.68 -6.28 1.48
CA THR A 73 4.45 -6.90 1.94
C THR A 73 3.40 -5.81 2.08
N LEU A 74 2.35 -5.85 1.26
CA LEU A 74 1.23 -4.93 1.32
C LEU A 74 -0.02 -5.71 1.71
N ILE A 75 -0.49 -5.53 2.95
CA ILE A 75 -1.67 -6.20 3.48
C ILE A 75 -2.77 -5.17 3.67
N ARG A 76 -3.96 -5.50 3.18
CA ARG A 76 -5.08 -4.57 3.19
C ARG A 76 -6.41 -5.26 3.50
N PHE A 77 -7.06 -4.83 4.58
CA PHE A 77 -8.37 -5.31 5.02
C PHE A 77 -9.44 -4.23 4.82
N LEU A 78 -10.53 -4.58 4.13
CA LEU A 78 -11.73 -3.75 3.95
C LEU A 78 -13.00 -4.62 4.08
N PRO A 79 -13.67 -4.61 5.25
CA PRO A 79 -14.94 -5.30 5.46
C PRO A 79 -16.05 -4.76 4.56
N GLY A 80 -16.18 -3.44 4.38
CA GLY A 80 -17.22 -2.84 3.52
C GLY A 80 -16.83 -1.49 2.91
N VAL A 81 -17.14 -1.29 1.63
CA VAL A 81 -16.90 -0.01 0.92
C VAL A 81 -18.06 0.29 -0.03
N ASN A 82 -18.82 1.33 0.30
CA ASN A 82 -19.99 1.75 -0.48
C ASN A 82 -19.69 2.96 -1.39
N SER A 83 -18.40 3.36 -1.50
CA SER A 83 -18.00 4.61 -2.15
C SER A 83 -16.70 4.55 -2.96
N LEU A 84 -16.46 5.59 -3.77
CA LEU A 84 -15.29 5.67 -4.64
C LEU A 84 -14.01 5.85 -3.82
N MET A 85 -13.06 4.93 -4.03
CA MET A 85 -11.81 4.96 -3.27
C MET A 85 -10.57 4.95 -4.18
N TYR A 86 -9.76 6.00 -4.05
CA TYR A 86 -8.49 6.17 -4.74
C TYR A 86 -7.33 5.98 -3.77
N ASN A 87 -6.48 4.99 -4.02
CA ASN A 87 -5.24 4.80 -3.28
C ASN A 87 -4.04 4.87 -4.19
N LYS A 88 -3.03 5.60 -3.73
CA LYS A 88 -1.71 5.64 -4.31
C LYS A 88 -0.67 5.36 -3.24
N ILE A 89 0.11 4.32 -3.44
CA ILE A 89 1.17 3.92 -2.53
C ILE A 89 2.49 3.97 -3.32
N SER A 90 3.47 4.70 -2.79
CA SER A 90 4.78 4.85 -3.42
C SER A 90 5.91 4.52 -2.45
N PHE A 91 6.75 3.54 -2.76
CA PHE A 91 7.92 3.16 -1.97
C PHE A 91 9.21 3.43 -2.73
N PHE A 92 10.15 4.14 -2.09
CA PHE A 92 11.45 4.52 -2.65
C PHE A 92 12.61 4.14 -1.72
N PRO A 93 12.77 2.85 -1.34
CA PRO A 93 13.88 2.44 -0.51
C PRO A 93 15.20 2.43 -1.29
N LYS A 94 16.25 2.97 -0.65
CA LYS A 94 17.65 2.87 -1.08
C LYS A 94 18.44 2.14 0.00
N SER A 95 18.49 0.81 -0.07
CA SER A 95 19.29 0.00 0.86
C SER A 95 19.79 -1.29 0.23
N LEU A 96 20.81 -1.92 0.82
CA LEU A 96 21.30 -3.23 0.34
C LEU A 96 20.22 -4.30 0.56
N SER A 97 19.57 -4.28 1.72
CA SER A 97 18.42 -5.13 2.04
C SER A 97 17.29 -4.29 2.60
N THR A 98 16.08 -4.40 2.05
CA THR A 98 14.88 -3.75 2.60
C THR A 98 13.76 -4.76 2.77
N LEU A 99 13.13 -4.77 3.94
CA LEU A 99 11.84 -5.41 4.18
C LEU A 99 10.83 -4.32 4.56
N ILE A 100 9.80 -4.16 3.74
CA ILE A 100 8.73 -3.18 3.95
C ILE A 100 7.42 -3.93 4.14
N THR A 101 6.80 -3.80 5.30
CA THR A 101 5.45 -4.29 5.55
C THR A 101 4.52 -3.12 5.78
N PHE A 102 3.47 -3.03 5.00
CA PHE A 102 2.43 -2.02 5.13
C PHE A 102 1.10 -2.71 5.31
N ILE A 103 0.50 -2.52 6.48
CA ILE A 103 -0.78 -3.09 6.88
C ILE A 103 -1.77 -1.95 6.97
N ARG A 104 -2.90 -2.10 6.29
CA ARG A 104 -4.01 -1.15 6.38
C ARG A 104 -5.30 -1.84 6.74
N PHE A 105 -5.90 -1.38 7.83
CA PHE A 105 -7.22 -1.77 8.27
C PHE A 105 -8.19 -0.60 8.05
N LEU A 106 -9.27 -0.85 7.32
CA LEU A 106 -10.34 0.11 7.06
C LEU A 106 -11.64 -0.60 7.39
N SER A 107 -12.42 -0.17 8.38
CA SER A 107 -13.65 -0.89 8.77
C SER A 107 -14.84 -0.60 7.84
N SER A 108 -15.10 0.67 7.53
CA SER A 108 -16.16 1.08 6.59
C SER A 108 -15.80 2.38 5.87
N VAL A 109 -16.27 2.54 4.63
CA VAL A 109 -16.19 3.80 3.89
C VAL A 109 -17.54 4.05 3.20
N GLY A 110 -18.22 5.12 3.61
CA GLY A 110 -19.45 5.61 3.00
C GLY A 110 -19.23 6.75 1.99
N SER A 111 -18.02 7.30 1.89
CA SER A 111 -17.73 8.52 1.13
C SER A 111 -16.47 8.46 0.25
N LEU A 112 -16.24 9.47 -0.60
CA LEU A 112 -15.05 9.53 -1.45
C LEU A 112 -13.77 9.60 -0.61
N MET A 113 -12.87 8.63 -0.79
CA MET A 113 -11.63 8.55 -0.03
C MET A 113 -10.41 8.56 -0.95
N THR A 114 -9.50 9.50 -0.70
CA THR A 114 -8.21 9.60 -1.39
C THR A 114 -7.10 9.36 -0.38
N ASN A 115 -6.27 8.34 -0.63
CA ASN A 115 -5.05 8.12 0.14
C ASN A 115 -3.82 8.18 -0.74
N GLU A 116 -2.87 8.99 -0.33
CA GLU A 116 -1.52 8.98 -0.85
C GLU A 116 -0.56 8.64 0.28
N THR A 117 0.17 7.53 0.15
CA THR A 117 1.22 7.17 1.09
C THR A 117 2.54 7.04 0.35
N SER A 118 3.51 7.88 0.70
CA SER A 118 4.87 7.81 0.19
C SER A 118 5.86 7.44 1.28
N LEU A 119 6.79 6.56 0.96
CA LEU A 119 7.89 6.21 1.84
C LEU A 119 9.18 6.28 1.07
N ALA A 120 10.17 6.96 1.62
CA ALA A 120 11.53 6.91 1.12
C ALA A 120 12.48 6.69 2.28
N SER A 121 13.35 5.70 2.14
CA SER A 121 14.33 5.34 3.15
C SER A 121 15.71 5.24 2.52
N LYS A 122 16.74 5.57 3.30
CA LYS A 122 18.14 5.32 2.92
C LYS A 122 18.87 4.65 4.07
N SER A 123 19.17 3.36 3.94
CA SER A 123 19.96 2.62 4.94
C SER A 123 20.78 1.49 4.32
N LEU A 124 21.58 0.75 5.10
CA LEU A 124 22.19 -0.50 4.62
C LEU A 124 21.19 -1.65 4.73
N SER A 125 20.54 -1.77 5.89
CA SER A 125 19.45 -2.71 6.14
C SER A 125 18.26 -1.98 6.73
N THR A 126 17.05 -2.29 6.27
CA THR A 126 15.83 -1.68 6.81
C THR A 126 14.73 -2.71 7.01
N LEU A 127 14.13 -2.71 8.20
CA LEU A 127 12.85 -3.36 8.44
C LEU A 127 11.84 -2.28 8.80
N PHE A 128 10.93 -1.99 7.89
CA PHE A 128 9.91 -0.96 8.08
C PHE A 128 8.54 -1.60 8.16
N THR A 129 7.81 -1.34 9.25
CA THR A 129 6.42 -1.73 9.40
C THR A 129 5.56 -0.49 9.57
N PHE A 130 4.51 -0.36 8.76
CA PHE A 130 3.53 0.70 8.88
C PHE A 130 2.15 0.09 9.00
N ILE A 131 1.50 0.37 10.13
CA ILE A 131 0.17 -0.10 10.41
C ILE A 131 -0.74 1.12 10.49
N ARG A 132 -1.81 1.11 9.70
CA ARG A 132 -2.81 2.17 9.73
C ARG A 132 -4.20 1.61 9.94
N PHE A 133 -4.88 2.14 10.94
CA PHE A 133 -6.26 1.81 11.28
C PHE A 133 -7.17 3.00 10.98
N LEU A 134 -8.26 2.75 10.27
CA LEU A 134 -9.39 3.67 10.11
C LEU A 134 -10.70 2.97 10.49
N SER A 135 -11.46 3.61 11.38
CA SER A 135 -12.72 3.05 11.90
C SER A 135 -13.90 3.24 10.94
N SER A 136 -14.30 4.47 10.61
CA SER A 136 -15.34 4.76 9.61
C SER A 136 -15.07 6.11 8.97
N VAL A 137 -15.43 6.24 7.69
CA VAL A 137 -15.32 7.50 6.96
C VAL A 137 -16.62 7.70 6.19
N ASP A 138 -17.46 8.60 6.71
CA ASP A 138 -18.76 8.95 6.11
C ASP A 138 -18.70 10.30 5.38
N THR A 139 -17.58 11.01 5.47
CA THR A 139 -17.32 12.30 4.80
C THR A 139 -16.13 12.20 3.86
N PRO A 140 -16.06 12.97 2.76
CA PRO A 140 -14.94 12.88 1.83
C PRO A 140 -13.62 13.19 2.53
N MET A 141 -12.65 12.27 2.43
CA MET A 141 -11.40 12.39 3.20
C MET A 141 -10.17 12.28 2.29
N PHE A 142 -9.32 13.28 2.39
CA PHE A 142 -7.98 13.30 1.79
C PHE A 142 -6.93 13.01 2.85
N ASN A 143 -6.13 11.96 2.64
CA ASN A 143 -5.06 11.62 3.56
C ASN A 143 -3.75 11.41 2.81
N LYS A 144 -2.79 12.27 3.10
CA LYS A 144 -1.43 12.20 2.58
C LYS A 144 -0.46 11.95 3.71
N SER A 145 0.31 10.86 3.61
CA SER A 145 1.35 10.52 4.57
C SER A 145 2.65 10.33 3.82
N SER A 146 3.70 11.04 4.24
CA SER A 146 5.04 10.83 3.73
C SER A 146 6.01 10.53 4.86
N ILE A 147 6.80 9.47 4.73
CA ILE A 147 7.78 9.07 5.74
C ILE A 147 9.16 9.04 5.10
N PHE A 148 10.09 9.78 5.71
CA PHE A 148 11.48 9.87 5.30
C PHE A 148 12.39 9.53 6.47
N PHE A 149 13.34 8.62 6.27
CA PHE A 149 14.35 8.32 7.29
C PHE A 149 15.67 7.85 6.69
N LYS A 150 16.77 8.10 7.41
CA LYS A 150 18.14 7.74 7.02
C LYS A 150 18.86 7.16 8.24
N SER A 151 19.42 5.96 8.13
CA SER A 151 20.14 5.30 9.22
C SER A 151 21.02 4.18 8.67
N LEU A 152 21.93 3.61 9.47
CA LEU A 152 22.80 2.51 9.05
C LEU A 152 22.03 1.17 9.02
N SER A 153 21.34 0.86 10.12
CA SER A 153 20.44 -0.29 10.29
C SER A 153 19.27 0.16 11.15
N THR A 154 18.03 -0.10 10.73
CA THR A 154 16.85 0.40 11.47
C THR A 154 15.68 -0.55 11.37
N LEU A 155 15.10 -0.84 12.54
CA LEU A 155 13.75 -1.37 12.67
C LEU A 155 12.85 -0.18 13.01
N VAL A 156 11.94 0.17 12.12
CA VAL A 156 10.99 1.27 12.32
C VAL A 156 9.59 0.69 12.27
N THR A 157 8.85 0.86 13.36
CA THR A 157 7.42 0.58 13.42
C THR A 157 6.68 1.91 13.53
N PHE A 158 5.68 2.09 12.68
CA PHE A 158 4.83 3.28 12.71
C PHE A 158 3.37 2.86 12.71
N ILE A 159 2.67 3.16 13.81
CA ILE A 159 1.26 2.85 13.98
C ILE A 159 0.49 4.17 13.95
N ARG A 160 -0.46 4.29 13.03
CA ARG A 160 -1.33 5.47 12.95
C ARG A 160 -2.78 5.05 13.07
N LEU A 161 -3.43 5.52 14.13
CA LEU A 161 -4.86 5.40 14.35
C LEU A 161 -5.54 6.68 13.86
N PHE A 162 -6.56 6.52 13.02
CA PHE A 162 -7.49 7.59 12.69
C PHE A 162 -8.87 7.14 13.17
N SER A 163 -9.34 7.75 14.24
CA SER A 163 -10.74 7.67 14.66
C SER A 163 -11.58 8.56 13.76
N SER A 164 -12.76 8.08 13.36
CA SER A 164 -13.79 8.84 12.66
C SER A 164 -13.99 10.22 13.29
N VAL A 165 -13.93 11.27 12.47
CA VAL A 165 -14.42 12.61 12.81
C VAL A 165 -15.56 12.86 11.84
N GLY A 166 -16.79 12.73 12.32
CA GLY A 166 -17.92 13.37 11.66
C GLY A 166 -17.71 14.87 11.78
N SER A 167 -17.28 15.54 10.71
CA SER A 167 -17.31 17.00 10.68
C SER A 167 -18.68 17.41 10.17
N LEU A 168 -19.58 17.68 11.12
CA LEU A 168 -20.65 18.64 10.95
C LEU A 168 -19.96 20.01 10.86
N MET A 169 -19.90 20.58 9.65
CA MET A 169 -19.76 22.02 9.37
C MET A 169 -20.11 22.25 7.91
#